data_AF-M0CB56-F1
#
_entry.id   AF-M0CB56-F1
#
_cell.length_a   1.000
_cell.length_b   1.000
_cell.length_c   1.000
_cell.angle_alpha   90.00
_cell.angle_beta   90.00
_cell.angle_gamma   90.00
#
_symmetry.space_group_name_H-M   'P 1'
#
loop_
_entity.id
_entity.type
_entity.pdbx_description
1 polymer ?
#
loop_
_entity_poly.entity_id
_entity_poly.type
_entity_poly.pdbx_seq_one_letter_code
_entity_poly.pdbx_strand_id
1 'polypeptide(L)' 'MDESPEPTDSRTADGSNDGSDGGELGVGIAIGVAVGTAVGVVTDDIGLWLPIGVALGVALGAGLNAHE' A
#
# COMPACT_ATOMS: atom_id res chain seq x y z
N MET A 1 -32.38 37.95 -6.72
CA MET A 1 -31.68 37.32 -5.59
C MET A 1 -32.35 35.99 -5.34
N ASP A 2 -31.85 34.95 -6.00
CA ASP A 2 -32.13 33.57 -5.61
C ASP A 2 -30.74 32.99 -5.33
N GLU A 3 -30.45 32.94 -4.04
CA GLU A 3 -29.18 32.50 -3.49
C GLU A 3 -29.37 31.03 -3.07
N SER A 4 -28.42 30.19 -3.49
CA SER A 4 -28.17 28.82 -3.01
C SER A 4 -29.05 27.68 -3.56
N PRO A 5 -28.48 26.46 -3.72
CA PRO A 5 -27.42 25.90 -2.88
C PRO A 5 -26.11 25.60 -3.59
N GLU A 6 -25.03 25.76 -2.83
CA GLU A 6 -23.68 25.34 -3.19
C GLU A 6 -23.64 23.82 -3.43
N PRO A 7 -22.89 23.33 -4.42
CA PRO A 7 -22.61 21.90 -4.54
C PRO A 7 -21.72 21.50 -3.36
N THR A 8 -22.31 20.78 -2.40
CA THR A 8 -21.58 20.07 -1.36
C THR A 8 -20.63 19.07 -2.01
N ASP A 9 -19.34 19.40 -2.01
CA ASP A 9 -18.23 18.57 -2.46
C ASP A 9 -18.14 17.30 -1.60
N SER A 10 -18.87 16.27 -1.99
CA SER A 10 -18.74 14.92 -1.43
C SER A 10 -17.50 14.27 -2.01
N ARG A 11 -16.31 14.73 -1.59
CA ARG A 11 -15.09 13.91 -1.66
C ARG A 11 -15.20 12.80 -0.63
N THR A 12 -16.05 11.82 -0.94
CA THR A 12 -15.87 10.48 -0.39
C THR A 12 -14.62 9.94 -1.07
N ALA A 13 -13.46 10.15 -0.42
CA ALA A 13 -12.27 9.35 -0.69
C ALA A 13 -12.60 7.93 -0.21
N ASP A 14 -13.45 7.25 -0.97
CA ASP A 14 -13.80 5.87 -0.76
C ASP A 14 -12.58 5.05 -1.17
N GLY A 15 -11.69 4.82 -0.21
CA GLY A 15 -10.70 3.76 -0.29
C GLY A 15 -11.40 2.43 -0.16
N SER A 16 -12.25 2.08 -1.13
CA SER A 16 -12.76 0.73 -1.29
C SER A 16 -11.56 -0.16 -1.58
N ASN A 17 -11.11 -0.89 -0.56
CA ASN A 17 -10.30 -2.09 -0.73
C ASN A 17 -11.25 -3.21 -1.17
N ASP A 18 -11.67 -3.17 -2.43
CA ASP A 18 -12.37 -4.27 -3.07
C ASP A 18 -11.35 -5.37 -3.39
N GLY A 19 -11.38 -6.44 -2.58
CA GLY A 19 -10.49 -7.60 -2.70
C GLY A 19 -10.72 -8.41 -3.97
N SER A 20 -10.30 -7.86 -5.12
CA SER A 20 -10.27 -8.54 -6.41
C SER A 20 -8.83 -8.74 -6.82
N ASP A 21 -8.31 -9.95 -6.62
CA ASP A 21 -7.14 -10.61 -7.26
C ASP A 21 -5.77 -9.87 -7.26
N GLY A 22 -5.70 -8.60 -6.86
CA GLY A 22 -4.49 -7.80 -6.66
C GLY A 22 -4.23 -7.47 -5.19
N GLY A 23 -5.11 -7.92 -4.29
CA GLY A 23 -5.00 -7.71 -2.85
C GLY A 23 -3.73 -8.36 -2.29
N GLU A 24 -3.35 -9.52 -2.83
CA GLU A 24 -2.20 -10.29 -2.39
C GLU A 24 -0.87 -9.59 -2.75
N LEU A 25 -0.81 -8.88 -3.89
CA LEU A 25 0.30 -7.97 -4.21
C LEU A 25 0.35 -6.81 -3.21
N GLY A 26 -0.79 -6.18 -2.93
CA GLY A 26 -0.89 -5.07 -1.98
C GLY A 26 -0.48 -5.46 -0.55
N VAL A 27 -0.91 -6.64 -0.10
CA VAL A 27 -0.56 -7.22 1.20
C VAL A 27 0.93 -7.54 1.27
N GLY A 28 1.50 -8.14 0.22
CA GLY A 28 2.93 -8.39 0.13
C GLY A 28 3.75 -7.11 0.27
N ILE A 29 3.41 -6.07 -0.49
CA ILE A 29 4.05 -4.74 -0.41
C ILE A 29 3.93 -4.16 1.00
N ALA A 30 2.72 -4.17 1.59
CA ALA A 30 2.49 -3.60 2.92
C ALA A 30 3.36 -4.27 3.99
N ILE A 31 3.44 -5.61 3.98
CA ILE A 31 4.29 -6.38 4.89
C ILE A 31 5.77 -6.07 4.64
N GLY A 32 6.21 -6.11 3.37
CA GLY A 32 7.59 -5.83 3.00
C GLY A 32 8.06 -4.44 3.40
N VAL A 33 7.21 -3.41 3.22
CA VAL A 33 7.48 -2.03 3.65
C VAL A 33 7.50 -1.93 5.17
N ALA A 34 6.54 -2.54 5.88
CA ALA A 34 6.51 -2.50 7.35
C ALA A 34 7.76 -3.16 7.96
N VAL A 35 8.19 -4.30 7.43
CA VAL A 35 9.40 -5.00 7.91
C VAL A 35 10.66 -4.24 7.50
N GLY A 36 10.77 -3.83 6.23
CA GLY A 36 11.95 -3.10 5.74
C GLY A 36 12.16 -1.77 6.45
N THR A 37 11.09 -1.04 6.77
CA THR A 37 11.16 0.20 7.54
C THR A 37 11.53 -0.05 9.00
N ALA A 38 10.96 -1.07 9.65
CA ALA A 38 11.33 -1.44 11.02
C ALA A 38 12.82 -1.81 11.14
N VAL A 39 13.34 -2.62 10.22
CA VAL A 39 14.75 -3.01 10.20
C VAL A 39 15.67 -1.86 9.81
N GLY A 40 15.27 -1.05 8.82
CA GLY A 40 16.03 0.12 8.39
C GLY A 40 16.15 1.18 9.49
N VAL A 41 15.11 1.38 10.30
CA VAL A 41 15.14 2.27 11.47
C VAL A 41 16.10 1.77 12.55
N VAL A 42 16.09 0.46 12.84
CA VAL A 42 17.01 -0.12 13.84
C VAL A 42 18.46 -0.07 13.38
N THR A 43 18.68 -0.14 12.06
CA THR A 43 20.02 -0.14 11.46
C THR A 43 20.53 1.28 11.12
N ASP A 44 19.69 2.31 11.31
CA ASP A 44 19.94 3.70 10.88
C ASP A 44 20.23 3.84 9.36
N ASP A 45 19.77 2.87 8.56
CA ASP A 45 20.14 2.71 7.13
C ASP A 45 18.90 2.39 6.27
N ILE A 46 17.91 3.28 6.34
CA ILE A 46 16.63 3.15 5.63
C ILE A 46 16.84 3.18 4.11
N GLY A 47 17.87 3.88 3.62
CA GLY A 47 18.15 3.97 2.19
C GLY A 47 18.45 2.62 1.53
N LEU A 48 19.03 1.69 2.29
CA LEU A 48 19.37 0.35 1.82
C LEU A 48 18.27 -0.67 2.16
N TRP A 49 17.64 -0.54 3.33
CA TRP A 49 16.62 -1.50 3.79
C TRP A 49 15.22 -1.32 3.19
N LEU A 50 14.84 -0.09 2.81
CA LEU A 50 13.53 0.18 2.19
C LEU A 50 13.39 -0.50 0.80
N PRO A 51 14.35 -0.39 -0.14
CA PRO A 51 14.24 -1.10 -1.43
C PRO A 51 14.29 -2.63 -1.25
N ILE A 52 15.04 -3.14 -0.27
CA ILE A 52 15.04 -4.56 0.07
C ILE A 52 13.66 -5.00 0.56
N GLY A 53 13.05 -4.27 1.50
CA GLY A 53 11.72 -4.56 2.02
C GLY A 53 10.64 -4.54 0.95
N VAL A 54 10.68 -3.55 0.05
CA VAL A 54 9.76 -3.47 -1.10
C VAL A 54 9.97 -4.65 -2.05
N ALA A 55 11.22 -4.98 -2.43
CA ALA A 55 11.50 -6.11 -3.31
C ALA A 55 11.02 -7.44 -2.71
N LEU A 56 11.19 -7.63 -1.40
CA LEU A 56 10.70 -8.79 -0.67
C LEU A 56 9.18 -8.84 -0.63
N GLY A 57 8.54 -7.70 -0.39
CA GLY A 57 7.08 -7.57 -0.41
C GLY A 57 6.47 -7.86 -1.79
N VAL A 58 7.07 -7.33 -2.86
CA VAL A 58 6.71 -7.64 -4.25
C VAL A 58 6.88 -9.14 -4.51
N ALA A 59 8.01 -9.73 -4.13
CA ALA A 59 8.28 -11.15 -4.38
C ALA A 59 7.30 -12.07 -3.64
N LEU A 60 6.93 -11.72 -2.40
CA LEU A 60 5.94 -12.45 -1.62
C LEU A 60 4.54 -12.30 -2.22
N GLY A 61 4.13 -11.07 -2.55
CA GLY A 61 2.85 -10.82 -3.19
C GLY A 61 2.74 -11.52 -4.54
N ALA A 62 3.76 -11.39 -5.39
CA ALA A 62 3.80 -12.01 -6.71
C ALA A 62 3.89 -13.54 -6.62
N GLY A 63 4.58 -14.08 -5.61
CA GLY A 63 4.63 -15.52 -5.37
C GLY A 63 3.28 -16.10 -4.93
N LEU A 64 2.50 -15.35 -4.13
CA LEU A 64 1.13 -15.73 -3.79
C LEU A 64 0.19 -15.64 -5.01
N ASN A 65 0.34 -14.61 -5.85
CA ASN A 65 -0.40 -14.46 -7.11
C ASN A 65 0.01 -15.46 -8.20
N ALA A 66 1.19 -16.09 -8.07
CA ALA A 66 1.67 -17.06 -9.05
C ALA A 66 1.10 -18.47 -8.83
N HIS A 67 0.36 -18.68 -7.74
CA HIS A 67 -0.26 -19.96 -7.41
C HIS A 67 -1.79 -19.90 -7.58
N GLU A 68 -2.21 -19.67 -8.83
CA GLU A 68 -3.57 -19.73 -9.36
C GLU A 68 -3.57 -20.35 -10.77
#